data_AF-A0A5J4PK43-F1
#
_entry.id   AF-A0A5J4PK43-F1
#
_cell.length_a   1.000
_cell.length_b   1.000
_cell.length_c   1.000
_cell.angle_alpha   90.00
_cell.angle_beta   90.00
_cell.angle_gamma   90.00
#
_symmetry.space_group_name_H-M   'P 1'
#
loop_
_entity.id
_entity.type
_entity.pdbx_description
1 polymer ?
#
loop_
_entity_poly.entity_id
_entity_poly.type
_entity_poly.pdbx_seq_one_letter_code
_entity_poly.pdbx_strand_id
1 'polypeptide(L)'
;MLDKTLIIDGQESVGMFKSQPSKYAKFCCLLETHRQFQLTDVKSVSQTTVKSSQTNNDSRGYRTTQTIITYRVRFDFVNGQHFQPEIVMKPEEVQQIVQFFRSFNQGRQNVTPQSIPISYPQYYPVGTSETVYSLDAPYSYPAYPPYDP
;
A
#
# COMPACT_ATOMS: atom_id res chain seq x y z
N MET A 1 -20.89 -5.08 -4.74
CA MET A 1 -19.53 -5.08 -4.18
C MET A 1 -18.58 -4.91 -5.35
N LEU A 2 -17.54 -4.08 -5.23
CA LEU A 2 -16.52 -3.90 -6.26
C LEU A 2 -15.29 -4.73 -5.89
N ASP A 3 -14.80 -5.53 -6.83
CA ASP A 3 -13.52 -6.20 -6.74
C ASP A 3 -12.44 -5.19 -7.12
N LYS A 4 -11.51 -4.95 -6.20
CA LYS A 4 -10.45 -3.95 -6.35
C LYS A 4 -9.10 -4.65 -6.46
N THR A 5 -8.32 -4.29 -7.46
CA THR A 5 -7.00 -4.90 -7.72
C THR A 5 -5.99 -3.80 -8.02
N LEU A 6 -4.83 -3.85 -7.37
CA LEU A 6 -3.65 -3.09 -7.76
C LEU A 6 -2.60 -4.08 -8.29
N ILE A 7 -2.12 -3.84 -9.50
CA ILE A 7 -1.07 -4.62 -10.16
C ILE A 7 0.14 -3.70 -10.33
N ILE A 8 1.30 -4.18 -9.95
CA ILE A 8 2.58 -3.50 -10.14
C ILE A 8 3.44 -4.45 -10.97
N ASP A 9 3.67 -4.09 -12.22
CA ASP A 9 4.43 -4.89 -13.19
C ASP A 9 5.79 -4.24 -13.45
N GLY A 10 6.85 -4.84 -12.92
CA GLY A 10 8.21 -4.37 -13.11
C GLY A 10 8.78 -4.63 -14.50
N GLN A 11 8.25 -5.60 -15.25
CA GLN A 11 8.72 -5.89 -16.61
C GLN A 11 8.23 -4.82 -17.58
N GLU A 12 6.95 -4.51 -17.53
CA GLU A 12 6.33 -3.45 -18.35
C GLU A 12 6.54 -2.05 -17.76
N SER A 13 7.14 -1.95 -16.57
CA SER A 13 7.33 -0.69 -15.81
C SER A 13 6.02 0.07 -15.54
N VAL A 14 4.92 -0.66 -15.38
CA VAL A 14 3.56 -0.11 -15.27
C VAL A 14 2.88 -0.51 -13.96
N GLY A 15 2.24 0.46 -13.31
CA GLY A 15 1.27 0.25 -12.24
C GLY A 15 -0.16 0.41 -12.75
N MET A 16 -1.07 -0.44 -12.28
CA MET A 16 -2.46 -0.45 -12.75
C MET A 16 -3.43 -0.73 -11.61
N PHE A 17 -4.41 0.15 -11.42
CA PHE A 17 -5.52 -0.03 -10.51
C PHE A 17 -6.81 -0.29 -11.27
N LYS A 18 -7.54 -1.34 -10.87
CA LYS A 18 -8.85 -1.71 -11.41
C LYS A 18 -9.84 -1.87 -10.27
N SER A 19 -11.02 -1.30 -10.45
CA SER A 19 -12.19 -1.52 -9.59
C SER A 19 -13.36 -1.89 -10.49
N GLN A 20 -13.86 -3.12 -10.37
CA GLN A 20 -14.91 -3.67 -11.23
C GLN A 20 -16.02 -4.32 -10.40
N PRO A 21 -17.27 -4.36 -10.88
CA PRO A 21 -18.35 -5.09 -10.21
C PRO A 21 -17.95 -6.54 -9.96
N SER A 22 -18.19 -7.04 -8.74
CA SER A 22 -17.98 -8.46 -8.49
C SER A 22 -18.93 -9.29 -9.36
N LYS A 23 -18.51 -10.51 -9.72
CA LYS A 23 -19.27 -11.42 -10.60
C LYS A 23 -20.72 -11.68 -10.13
N TYR A 24 -21.01 -11.41 -8.86
CA TYR A 24 -22.33 -11.60 -8.24
C TYR A 24 -23.12 -10.30 -8.03
N ALA A 25 -22.57 -9.14 -8.41
CA ALA A 25 -23.22 -7.85 -8.26
C ALA A 25 -24.27 -7.64 -9.38
N LYS A 26 -25.55 -7.78 -9.04
CA LYS A 26 -26.69 -7.56 -9.95
C LYS A 26 -27.07 -6.07 -10.08
N PHE A 27 -26.25 -5.14 -10.60
CA PHE A 27 -26.73 -3.77 -10.92
C PHE A 27 -25.92 -3.03 -12.00
N CYS A 28 -26.62 -2.24 -12.83
CA CYS A 28 -26.15 -1.52 -14.03
C CYS A 28 -25.43 -0.17 -13.82
N CYS A 29 -25.04 0.21 -12.59
CA CYS A 29 -24.54 1.57 -12.32
C CYS A 29 -23.26 1.63 -11.48
N LEU A 30 -22.56 0.50 -11.32
CA LEU A 30 -21.29 0.48 -10.61
C LEU A 30 -20.19 1.01 -11.53
N LEU A 31 -19.65 2.19 -11.20
CA LEU A 31 -18.59 2.84 -11.97
C LEU A 31 -17.32 2.00 -11.91
N GLU A 32 -16.92 1.49 -13.08
CA GLU A 32 -15.61 0.87 -13.25
C GLU A 32 -14.54 1.96 -13.19
N THR A 33 -13.51 1.71 -12.39
CA THR A 33 -12.34 2.60 -12.34
C THR A 33 -11.15 1.86 -12.89
N HIS A 34 -10.54 2.42 -13.93
CA HIS A 34 -9.28 1.94 -14.50
C HIS A 34 -8.28 3.08 -14.48
N ARG A 35 -7.15 2.90 -13.80
CA ARG A 35 -6.06 3.87 -13.82
C ARG A 35 -4.72 3.17 -13.97
N GLN A 36 -3.99 3.57 -15.00
CA GLN A 36 -2.61 3.15 -15.24
C GLN A 36 -1.67 4.31 -14.92
N PHE A 37 -0.46 4.00 -14.45
CA PHE A 37 0.60 4.96 -14.20
C PHE A 37 1.97 4.31 -14.46
N GLN A 38 2.96 5.12 -14.81
CA GLN A 38 4.33 4.65 -15.02
C GLN A 38 5.03 4.50 -13.66
N LEU A 39 5.68 3.36 -13.43
CA LEU A 39 6.41 3.11 -12.18
C LEU A 39 7.64 4.01 -12.06
N THR A 40 8.21 4.42 -13.20
CA THR A 40 9.34 5.36 -13.24
C THR A 40 8.99 6.74 -12.73
N ASP A 41 7.72 7.13 -12.82
CA ASP A 41 7.24 8.45 -12.44
C ASP A 41 6.95 8.54 -10.94
N VAL A 42 6.93 7.41 -10.22
CA VAL A 42 6.72 7.38 -8.77
C VAL A 42 7.96 7.91 -8.07
N LYS A 43 7.81 9.06 -7.41
CA LYS A 43 8.84 9.69 -6.58
C LYS A 43 8.85 9.11 -5.17
N SER A 44 7.68 8.98 -4.56
CA SER A 44 7.55 8.46 -3.20
C SER A 44 6.25 7.69 -3.00
N VAL A 45 6.26 6.84 -1.99
CA VAL A 45 5.11 6.08 -1.53
C VAL A 45 4.84 6.45 -0.08
N SER A 46 3.62 6.85 0.20
CA SER A 46 3.13 7.10 1.56
C SER A 46 2.05 6.10 1.93
N GLN A 47 1.93 5.81 3.22
CA GLN A 47 0.83 5.02 3.76
C GLN A 47 0.02 5.86 4.75
N THR A 48 -1.28 5.61 4.82
CA THR A 48 -2.19 6.20 5.80
C THR A 48 -2.83 5.10 6.62
N THR A 49 -2.72 5.18 7.94
CA THR A 49 -3.25 4.19 8.88
C THR A 49 -4.78 4.19 8.90
N VAL A 50 -5.37 3.01 8.71
CA VAL A 50 -6.81 2.75 8.78
C VAL A 50 -7.06 1.62 9.77
N LYS A 51 -7.96 1.81 10.74
CA LYS A 51 -8.42 0.73 11.63
C LYS A 51 -9.54 -0.05 10.94
N SER A 52 -9.39 -1.37 10.89
CA SER A 52 -10.47 -2.30 10.59
C SER A 52 -10.68 -3.18 11.82
N SER A 53 -11.86 -3.16 12.43
CA SER A 53 -12.23 -4.06 13.51
C SER A 53 -12.96 -5.27 12.93
N GLN A 54 -12.47 -6.46 13.21
CA GLN A 54 -13.22 -7.70 12.99
C GLN A 54 -13.81 -8.17 14.31
N THR A 55 -15.14 -8.29 14.35
CA THR A 55 -15.85 -8.91 15.47
C THR A 55 -16.16 -10.34 15.09
N ASN A 56 -15.53 -11.28 15.78
CA ASN A 56 -15.85 -12.70 15.68
C ASN A 56 -16.74 -13.10 16.85
N ASN A 57 -17.79 -13.86 16.55
CA ASN A 57 -18.56 -14.56 17.56
C ASN A 57 -18.01 -15.99 17.62
N ASP A 58 -17.61 -16.44 18.79
CA ASP A 58 -17.29 -17.85 18.97
C ASP A 58 -18.57 -18.70 19.02
N SER A 59 -18.40 -20.03 18.98
CA SER A 59 -19.51 -21.00 19.05
C SER A 59 -20.26 -20.98 20.39
N ARG A 60 -19.78 -20.25 21.39
CA ARG A 60 -20.40 -20.08 22.72
C ARG A 60 -21.07 -18.70 22.87
N GLY A 61 -21.07 -17.88 21.82
CA GLY A 61 -21.69 -16.55 21.80
C GLY A 61 -20.81 -15.44 22.38
N TYR A 62 -19.55 -15.70 22.72
CA TYR A 62 -18.63 -14.65 23.14
C TYR A 62 -18.19 -13.82 21.92
N ARG A 63 -18.26 -12.49 22.09
CA ARG A 63 -17.78 -11.52 21.11
C ARG A 63 -16.30 -11.24 21.36
N THR A 64 -15.46 -11.57 20.40
CA THR A 64 -14.06 -11.13 20.37
C THR A 64 -13.90 -10.10 19.26
N THR A 65 -13.58 -8.86 19.64
CA THR A 65 -13.23 -7.81 18.69
C THR A 65 -11.73 -7.77 18.51
N GLN A 66 -11.23 -8.18 17.35
CA GLN A 66 -9.84 -8.01 16.95
C GLN A 66 -9.69 -6.70 16.17
N THR A 67 -8.76 -5.85 16.61
CA THR A 67 -8.39 -4.65 15.84
C THR A 67 -7.28 -5.04 14.87
N ILE A 68 -7.56 -4.96 13.58
CA ILE A 68 -6.61 -5.18 12.49
C ILE A 68 -6.17 -3.81 11.98
N ILE A 69 -4.86 -3.56 12.02
CA ILE A 69 -4.26 -2.36 11.45
C ILE A 69 -4.09 -2.60 9.96
N THR A 70 -4.62 -1.69 9.15
CA THR A 70 -4.55 -1.73 7.69
C THR A 70 -4.16 -0.37 7.15
N TYR A 71 -3.79 -0.29 5.88
CA TYR A 71 -3.24 0.93 5.30
C TYR A 71 -3.90 1.27 3.97
N ARG A 72 -3.90 2.56 3.64
CA ARG A 72 -4.10 3.04 2.27
C ARG A 72 -2.80 3.61 1.76
N VAL A 73 -2.38 3.19 0.58
CA VAL A 73 -1.14 3.65 -0.04
C VAL A 73 -1.43 4.81 -1.00
N ARG A 74 -0.57 5.82 -0.99
CA ARG A 74 -0.55 6.94 -1.93
C ARG A 74 0.78 6.93 -2.69
N PHE A 75 0.69 7.01 -4.01
CA PHE A 75 1.82 7.23 -4.90
C PHE A 75 1.92 8.72 -5.21
N ASP A 76 3.07 9.32 -4.92
CA ASP A 76 3.38 10.69 -5.32
C ASP A 76 4.32 10.66 -6.52
N PHE A 77 3.97 11.39 -7.57
CA PHE A 77 4.69 11.38 -8.84
C PHE A 77 5.68 12.55 -8.94
N VAL A 78 6.69 12.40 -9.80
CA VAL A 78 7.71 13.43 -10.06
C VAL A 78 7.14 14.74 -10.58
N ASN A 79 5.97 14.70 -11.24
CA ASN A 79 5.26 15.88 -11.74
C ASN A 79 4.40 16.59 -10.67
N GLY A 80 4.45 16.15 -9.41
CA GLY A 80 3.68 16.72 -8.30
C GLY A 80 2.23 16.21 -8.21
N GLN A 81 1.77 15.40 -9.16
CA GLN A 81 0.48 14.71 -9.03
C GLN A 81 0.60 13.57 -8.03
N HIS A 82 -0.54 13.13 -7.51
CA HIS A 82 -0.62 11.95 -6.66
C HIS A 82 -1.74 11.02 -7.09
N PHE A 83 -1.63 9.76 -6.68
CA PHE A 83 -2.65 8.76 -6.86
C PHE A 83 -2.78 7.91 -5.61
N GLN A 84 -3.98 7.91 -5.01
CA GLN A 84 -4.33 7.03 -3.92
C GLN A 84 -5.40 6.04 -4.40
N PRO A 85 -5.04 4.80 -4.77
CA PRO A 85 -6.04 3.79 -5.09
C PRO A 85 -6.97 3.56 -3.89
N GLU A 86 -8.25 3.33 -4.18
CA GLU A 86 -9.26 3.14 -3.13
C GLU A 86 -9.25 1.71 -2.57
N ILE A 87 -8.08 1.16 -2.29
CA ILE A 87 -7.85 -0.19 -1.77
C ILE A 87 -7.25 -0.10 -0.36
N VAL A 88 -7.70 -0.99 0.52
CA VAL A 88 -7.15 -1.13 1.87
C VAL A 88 -6.24 -2.34 1.84
N MET A 89 -5.01 -2.14 2.28
CA MET A 89 -3.94 -3.12 2.23
C MET A 89 -3.58 -3.60 3.62
N LYS A 90 -3.23 -4.87 3.71
CA LYS A 90 -2.55 -5.42 4.87
C LYS A 90 -1.13 -4.88 4.95
N PRO A 91 -0.54 -4.89 6.14
CA PRO A 91 0.81 -4.40 6.32
C PRO A 91 1.85 -5.11 5.42
N GLU A 92 1.74 -6.43 5.22
CA GLU A 92 2.68 -7.22 4.39
C GLU A 92 2.61 -6.81 2.90
N GLU A 93 1.45 -6.40 2.42
CA GLU A 93 1.26 -5.93 1.04
C GLU A 93 1.96 -4.58 0.83
N VAL A 94 1.87 -3.67 1.81
CA VAL A 94 2.59 -2.38 1.75
C VAL A 94 4.10 -2.61 1.74
N GLN A 95 4.56 -3.55 2.55
CA GLN A 95 5.96 -3.94 2.59
C GLN A 95 6.46 -4.47 1.25
N GLN A 96 5.68 -5.32 0.57
CA GLN A 96 6.01 -5.80 -0.79
C GLN A 96 6.15 -4.64 -1.78
N ILE A 97 5.24 -3.65 -1.73
CA ILE A 97 5.32 -2.45 -2.57
C ILE A 97 6.64 -1.70 -2.31
N VAL A 98 7.00 -1.48 -1.04
CA VAL A 98 8.23 -0.76 -0.70
C VAL A 98 9.47 -1.51 -1.18
N GLN A 99 9.54 -2.82 -0.96
CA GLN A 99 10.68 -3.63 -1.42
C GLN A 99 10.77 -3.65 -2.94
N PHE A 100 9.63 -3.76 -3.63
CA PHE A 100 9.58 -3.63 -5.07
C PHE A 100 10.19 -2.32 -5.56
N PHE A 101 9.76 -1.17 -5.01
CA PHE A 101 10.28 0.14 -5.46
C PHE A 101 11.76 0.35 -5.12
N ARG A 102 12.25 -0.23 -4.02
CA ARG A 102 13.68 -0.26 -3.70
C ARG A 102 14.45 -1.03 -4.75
N SER A 103 14.02 -2.24 -5.10
CA SER A 103 14.67 -3.08 -6.10
C SER A 103 14.57 -2.46 -7.51
N PHE A 104 13.38 -2.01 -7.91
CA PHE A 104 13.11 -1.42 -9.21
C PHE A 104 13.95 -0.16 -9.48
N ASN A 105 14.18 0.66 -8.46
CA ASN A 105 14.94 1.90 -8.60
C ASN A 105 16.42 1.80 -8.20
N GLN A 106 17.00 0.61 -7.98
CA GLN A 106 18.41 0.49 -7.56
C GLN A 106 19.40 1.29 -8.44
N GLY A 107 19.14 1.40 -9.76
CA GLY A 107 19.96 2.20 -10.68
C GLY A 107 19.62 3.70 -10.77
N ARG A 108 18.55 4.15 -10.10
CA ARG A 108 18.05 5.55 -10.12
C ARG A 108 18.16 6.24 -8.75
N GLN A 109 18.60 5.51 -7.73
CA GLN A 109 18.72 6.00 -6.37
C GLN A 109 19.99 6.85 -6.23
N ASN A 110 19.84 8.03 -5.64
CA ASN A 110 20.95 8.97 -5.41
C ASN A 110 21.84 8.59 -4.20
N VAL A 111 21.61 7.44 -3.57
CA VAL A 111 22.23 7.07 -2.29
C VAL A 111 22.69 5.62 -2.30
N THR A 112 23.89 5.39 -1.74
CA THR A 112 24.41 4.06 -1.43
C THR A 112 23.54 3.39 -0.36
N PRO A 113 23.43 2.04 -0.32
CA PRO A 113 22.59 1.34 0.65
C PRO A 113 23.08 1.64 2.07
N GLN A 114 22.35 2.50 2.79
CA GLN A 114 22.41 2.51 4.24
C GLN A 114 21.49 1.40 4.73
N SER A 115 21.95 0.62 5.71
CA SER A 115 21.24 -0.52 6.29
C SER A 115 19.72 -0.28 6.41
N ILE A 116 18.91 -1.30 6.12
CA ILE A 116 17.45 -1.24 6.28
C ILE A 116 17.15 -0.79 7.72
N PRO A 117 16.38 0.29 7.93
CA PRO A 117 16.12 0.80 9.26
C PRO A 117 15.33 -0.24 10.04
N ILE A 118 15.88 -0.62 11.20
CA ILE A 118 15.17 -1.47 12.17
C ILE A 118 13.98 -0.64 12.66
N SER A 119 12.79 -1.22 12.55
CA SER A 119 11.60 -0.61 13.10
C SER A 119 11.11 -1.41 14.30
N TYR A 120 10.61 -0.69 15.30
CA TYR A 120 9.89 -1.26 16.42
C TYR A 120 8.39 -1.03 16.18
N PRO A 121 7.50 -1.94 16.62
CA PRO A 121 6.06 -1.72 16.50
C PRO A 121 5.66 -0.46 17.28
N GLN A 122 5.48 0.64 16.55
CA GLN A 122 4.95 1.90 17.06
C GLN A 122 3.42 1.86 16.92
N TYR A 123 2.70 2.34 17.93
CA TYR A 123 1.25 2.51 17.85
C TYR A 123 0.95 3.75 17.01
N TYR A 124 0.41 3.56 15.80
CA TYR A 124 0.01 4.65 14.93
C TYR A 124 -1.47 4.99 15.11
N PRO A 125 -1.81 6.26 15.43
CA PRO A 125 -3.20 6.70 15.41
C PRO A 125 -3.81 6.56 14.01
N VAL A 126 -5.13 6.35 13.95
CA VAL A 126 -5.86 6.34 12.67
C VAL A 126 -5.73 7.69 11.99
N GLY A 127 -5.51 7.68 10.68
CA GLY A 127 -5.35 8.89 9.89
C GLY A 127 -3.90 9.42 9.85
N THR A 128 -2.97 8.83 10.61
CA THR A 128 -1.55 9.14 10.46
C THR A 128 -1.08 8.73 9.08
N SER A 129 -0.53 9.70 8.34
CA SER A 129 0.10 9.50 7.04
C SER A 129 1.62 9.63 7.18
N GLU A 130 2.36 8.68 6.63
CA GLU A 130 3.82 8.68 6.66
C GLU A 130 4.40 8.23 5.32
N THR A 131 5.57 8.72 4.97
CA THR A 131 6.33 8.23 3.80
C THR A 131 7.02 6.92 4.17
N VAL A 132 6.84 5.89 3.35
CA VAL A 132 7.42 4.55 3.53
C VAL A 132 8.47 4.21 2.48
N TYR A 133 8.53 5.00 1.40
CA TYR A 133 9.57 4.94 0.38
C TYR A 133 9.71 6.29 -0.31
N SER A 134 10.94 6.67 -0.68
CA SER A 134 11.22 7.81 -1.53
C SER A 134 12.45 7.52 -2.40
N LEU A 135 12.46 8.01 -3.64
CA LEU A 135 13.61 7.90 -4.54
C LEU A 135 14.86 8.62 -3.96
N ASP A 136 14.64 9.73 -3.26
CA ASP A 136 15.70 10.54 -2.65
C ASP A 136 16.26 9.91 -1.37
N ALA A 137 15.50 9.00 -0.75
CA ALA A 137 15.77 8.44 0.56
C ALA A 137 15.19 7.01 0.68
N PRO A 138 15.65 6.06 -0.14
CA PRO A 138 15.01 4.74 -0.32
C PRO A 138 15.04 3.86 0.94
N TYR A 139 16.01 4.12 1.83
CA TYR A 139 16.21 3.38 3.09
C TYR A 139 15.96 4.22 4.34
N SER A 140 15.53 5.48 4.23
CA SER A 140 15.29 6.31 5.42
C SER A 140 13.97 5.97 6.12
N TYR A 141 13.08 5.23 5.43
CA TYR A 141 11.73 4.96 5.89
C TYR A 141 11.52 3.45 6.09
N PRO A 142 11.10 3.01 7.28
CA PRO A 142 10.66 1.64 7.47
C PRO A 142 9.32 1.39 6.77
N ALA A 143 9.18 0.26 6.08
CA ALA A 143 7.87 -0.27 5.73
C ALA A 143 7.33 -1.03 6.94
N TYR A 144 6.03 -0.90 7.24
CA TYR A 144 5.43 -1.57 8.39
C TYR A 144 4.53 -2.75 7.98
N PRO A 145 4.64 -3.89 8.69
CA PRO A 145 5.60 -4.19 9.73
C PRO A 145 7.02 -4.31 9.17
N PRO A 146 8.04 -4.13 10.02
CA PRO A 146 9.40 -4.51 9.68
C PRO A 146 9.46 -5.97 9.24
N TYR A 147 10.24 -6.23 8.20
CA TYR A 147 10.63 -7.58 7.80
C TYR A 147 11.51 -8.19 8.90
N ASP A 148 11.18 -9.39 9.36
CA ASP A 148 12.10 -10.22 10.13
C ASP A 148 12.80 -11.17 9.15
N PRO A 149 14.09 -10.94 8.79
CA PRO A 149 14.81 -11.71 7.79
C PRO A 149 15.12 -13.16 8.19
#